data_AF-P0C2S7-F1
#
_entry.id   AF-P0C2S7-F1
#
_cell.length_a   1.000
_cell.length_b   1.000
_cell.length_c   1.000
_cell.angle_alpha   90.00
_cell.angle_beta   90.00
_cell.angle_gamma   90.00
#
_symmetry.space_group_name_H-M   'P 1'
#
loop_
_entity.id
_entity.type
_entity.pdbx_description
1 polymer ?
#
loop_
_entity_poly.entity_id
_entity_poly.type
_entity_poly.pdbx_seq_one_letter_code
_entity_poly.pdbx_strand_id
1 'polypeptide(L)'
;MKCAVLFLSVIALVHIFVVEAEEEPDSDALVPQERACLARGETCKDDCECCDCDNQCYCPFDWFGGKWHPVGCSCAHANQYFCDHKKEKCKKA
;
A
#
# COMPACT_ATOMS: atom_id res chain seq x y z
N MET A 1 -39.30 20.51 36.75
CA MET A 1 -39.36 19.64 35.56
C MET A 1 -38.45 20.10 34.42
N LYS A 2 -38.28 21.41 34.19
CA LYS A 2 -37.42 21.96 33.11
C LYS A 2 -35.94 21.53 33.19
N CYS A 3 -35.38 21.39 34.40
CA CYS A 3 -33.97 21.00 34.56
C CYS A 3 -33.67 19.57 34.08
N ALA A 4 -34.63 18.63 34.22
CA ALA A 4 -34.42 17.23 33.84
C ALA A 4 -34.21 17.05 32.33
N VAL A 5 -34.86 17.89 31.51
CA VAL A 5 -34.74 17.86 30.05
C VAL A 5 -33.33 18.27 29.60
N LEU A 6 -32.74 19.26 30.28
CA LEU A 6 -31.37 19.72 29.99
C LEU A 6 -30.32 18.64 30.34
N PHE A 7 -30.51 17.90 31.43
CA PHE A 7 -29.60 16.80 31.77
C PHE A 7 -29.66 15.67 30.75
N LEU A 8 -30.86 15.29 30.29
CA LEU A 8 -31.01 14.26 29.27
C LEU A 8 -30.40 14.65 27.92
N SER A 9 -30.48 15.93 27.52
CA SER A 9 -29.85 16.38 26.27
C SER A 9 -28.32 16.34 26.31
N VAL A 10 -27.72 16.65 27.47
CA VAL A 10 -26.26 16.58 27.63
C VAL A 10 -25.78 15.13 27.60
N ILE A 11 -26.49 14.21 28.27
CA ILE A 11 -26.17 12.78 28.25
C ILE A 11 -26.29 12.21 26.83
N ALA A 12 -27.33 12.60 26.08
CA ALA A 12 -27.51 12.18 24.69
C ALA A 12 -26.35 12.64 23.78
N LEU A 13 -25.89 13.89 23.94
CA LEU A 13 -24.73 14.40 23.20
C LEU A 13 -23.46 13.61 23.52
N VAL A 14 -23.18 13.35 24.80
CA VAL A 14 -22.00 12.56 25.21
C VAL A 14 -22.05 11.14 24.62
N HIS A 15 -23.22 10.51 24.58
CA HIS A 15 -23.36 9.20 23.95
C HIS A 15 -23.12 9.22 22.43
N ILE A 16 -23.54 10.28 21.72
CA ILE A 16 -23.26 10.42 20.29
C ILE A 16 -21.75 10.56 20.07
N PHE A 17 -21.05 11.39 20.85
CA PHE A 17 -19.59 11.55 20.71
C PHE A 17 -18.80 10.27 21.07
N VAL A 18 -19.25 9.51 22.07
CA VAL A 18 -18.62 8.23 22.42
C VAL A 18 -18.87 7.20 21.32
N VAL A 19 -20.10 7.05 20.83
CA VAL A 19 -20.42 6.12 19.74
C VAL A 19 -19.68 6.50 18.44
N GLU A 20 -19.58 7.80 18.13
CA GLU A 20 -18.86 8.28 16.95
C GLU A 20 -17.33 8.15 17.10
N ALA A 21 -16.80 8.13 18.33
CA ALA A 21 -15.39 7.85 18.60
C ALA A 21 -15.05 6.35 18.60
N GLU A 22 -16.02 5.48 18.88
CA GLU A 22 -15.89 4.02 18.79
C GLU A 22 -16.09 3.53 17.35
N GLU A 23 -16.70 4.33 16.48
CA GLU A 23 -16.70 4.13 15.03
C GLU A 23 -15.33 4.55 14.46
N GLU A 24 -14.26 3.93 15.00
CA GLU A 24 -13.01 3.84 14.26
C GLU A 24 -13.37 3.23 12.90
N PRO A 25 -13.10 3.93 11.78
CA PRO A 25 -13.42 3.40 10.48
C PRO A 25 -12.65 2.10 10.36
N ASP A 26 -13.38 1.00 10.27
CA ASP A 26 -12.93 -0.27 9.72
C ASP A 26 -12.39 0.03 8.32
N SER A 27 -11.16 0.53 8.29
CA SER A 27 -10.34 0.81 7.11
C SER A 27 -9.80 -0.50 6.55
N ASP A 28 -10.35 -1.64 6.96
CA ASP A 28 -10.03 -2.97 6.48
C ASP A 28 -10.78 -3.34 5.19
N ALA A 29 -11.50 -2.40 4.56
CA ALA A 29 -12.12 -2.62 3.25
C ALA A 29 -11.32 -2.07 2.04
N LEU A 30 -10.07 -1.61 2.26
CA LEU A 30 -9.21 -1.12 1.17
C LEU A 30 -7.78 -1.67 1.21
N VAL A 31 -7.64 -2.98 1.44
CA VAL A 31 -6.47 -3.71 0.88
C VAL A 31 -6.98 -4.78 -0.08
N PRO A 32 -7.45 -4.40 -1.28
CA PRO A 32 -7.64 -5.37 -2.35
C PRO A 32 -6.27 -5.96 -2.71
N GLN A 33 -5.99 -7.17 -2.26
CA GLN A 33 -5.14 -8.11 -2.97
C GLN A 33 -3.70 -7.67 -3.37
N GLU A 34 -2.99 -6.84 -2.59
CA GLU A 34 -1.50 -6.82 -2.63
C GLU A 34 -0.88 -8.10 -2.01
N ARG A 35 -1.57 -9.24 -2.11
CA ARG A 35 -0.99 -10.54 -1.79
C ARG A 35 0.00 -10.88 -2.90
N ALA A 36 1.27 -10.59 -2.63
CA ALA A 36 2.48 -11.01 -3.36
C ALA A 36 3.06 -10.08 -4.44
N CYS A 37 3.01 -8.75 -4.25
CA CYS A 37 4.00 -7.88 -4.88
C CYS A 37 5.04 -7.41 -3.85
N LEU A 38 6.22 -7.06 -4.32
CA LEU A 38 7.36 -6.57 -3.54
C LEU A 38 7.30 -5.06 -3.42
N ALA A 39 7.32 -4.56 -2.20
CA ALA A 39 7.39 -3.13 -1.95
C ALA A 39 8.71 -2.52 -2.43
N ARG A 40 8.77 -1.20 -2.55
CA ARG A 40 10.00 -0.48 -2.89
C ARG A 40 11.11 -0.78 -1.88
N GLY A 41 12.30 -1.12 -2.37
CA GLY A 41 13.46 -1.52 -1.55
C GLY A 41 13.56 -3.02 -1.28
N GLU A 42 12.50 -3.79 -1.50
CA GLU A 42 12.53 -5.25 -1.36
C GLU A 42 13.35 -5.91 -2.47
N THR A 43 13.86 -7.11 -2.18
CA THR A 43 14.68 -7.86 -3.13
C THR A 43 13.82 -8.49 -4.21
N CYS A 44 14.04 -8.10 -5.46
CA CYS A 44 13.32 -8.61 -6.63
C CYS A 44 14.23 -9.47 -7.52
N LYS A 45 13.62 -10.36 -8.31
CA LYS A 45 14.28 -11.06 -9.43
C LYS A 45 13.79 -10.55 -10.77
N ASP A 46 12.55 -10.05 -10.86
CA ASP A 46 11.98 -9.50 -12.07
C ASP A 46 11.17 -8.23 -11.82
N ASP A 47 10.98 -7.45 -12.87
CA ASP A 47 10.25 -6.17 -12.81
C ASP A 47 8.80 -6.36 -12.37
N CYS A 48 8.19 -7.48 -12.79
CA CYS A 48 6.80 -7.82 -12.52
C CYS A 48 6.53 -8.19 -11.06
N GLU A 49 7.55 -8.47 -10.26
CA GLU A 49 7.38 -8.75 -8.84
C GLU A 49 7.19 -7.46 -8.03
N CYS A 50 7.69 -6.32 -8.52
CA CYS A 50 7.56 -5.05 -7.80
C CYS A 50 6.13 -4.51 -7.83
N CYS A 51 5.62 -4.08 -6.68
CA CYS A 51 4.38 -3.32 -6.56
C CYS A 51 4.47 -2.04 -7.37
N ASP A 52 3.33 -1.48 -7.77
CA ASP A 52 3.22 -0.33 -8.66
C ASP A 52 3.83 -0.52 -10.05
N CYS A 53 3.23 0.20 -11.00
CA CYS A 53 3.66 0.19 -12.38
C CYS A 53 5.00 0.92 -12.60
N ASP A 54 5.27 1.91 -11.75
CA ASP A 54 6.45 2.77 -11.79
C ASP A 54 7.63 2.20 -11.02
N ASN A 55 7.59 0.94 -10.58
CA ASN A 55 8.74 0.29 -9.94
C ASN A 55 9.33 -0.77 -10.88
N GLN A 56 10.64 -0.66 -11.11
CA GLN A 56 11.45 -1.63 -11.85
C GLN A 56 12.37 -2.38 -10.90
N CYS A 57 12.82 -3.56 -11.31
CA CYS A 57 13.85 -4.27 -10.58
C CYS A 57 15.22 -3.70 -10.96
N TYR A 58 15.88 -3.01 -10.01
CA TYR A 58 17.18 -2.37 -10.24
C TYR A 58 18.31 -3.16 -9.58
N CYS A 59 19.32 -3.51 -10.37
CA CYS A 59 20.50 -4.24 -9.93
C CYS A 59 21.73 -3.30 -10.03
N PRO A 60 22.21 -2.70 -8.93
CA PRO A 60 23.33 -1.74 -8.98
C PRO A 60 24.66 -2.33 -9.45
N PHE A 61 24.83 -3.66 -9.37
CA PHE A 61 26.09 -4.34 -9.68
C PHE A 61 25.97 -5.34 -10.83
N ASP A 62 25.24 -5.05 -11.91
CA ASP A 62 25.13 -5.96 -13.06
C ASP A 62 26.39 -5.96 -13.96
N TRP A 63 27.56 -6.29 -13.39
CA TRP A 63 28.82 -6.31 -14.14
C TRP A 63 29.01 -7.58 -14.97
N PHE A 64 28.26 -8.65 -14.68
CA PHE A 64 28.40 -9.97 -15.32
C PHE A 64 27.10 -10.54 -15.92
N GLY A 65 26.06 -9.74 -16.14
CA GLY A 65 24.80 -10.22 -16.74
C GLY A 65 24.07 -11.24 -15.87
N GLY A 66 24.38 -11.28 -14.58
CA GLY A 66 23.87 -12.25 -13.62
C GLY A 66 22.99 -11.58 -12.58
N LYS A 67 21.72 -11.99 -12.49
CA LYS A 67 20.75 -11.52 -11.47
C LYS A 67 21.12 -11.90 -10.01
N TRP A 68 22.28 -12.50 -9.76
CA TRP A 68 22.72 -12.98 -8.44
C TRP A 68 23.90 -12.15 -7.93
N HIS A 69 23.63 -11.10 -7.17
CA HIS A 69 24.64 -10.31 -6.45
C HIS A 69 24.38 -10.34 -4.94
N PRO A 70 25.41 -10.22 -4.08
CA PRO A 70 25.27 -10.26 -2.62
C PRO A 70 24.39 -9.14 -2.05
N VAL A 71 24.28 -8.02 -2.78
CA VAL A 71 23.38 -6.90 -2.45
C VAL A 71 21.98 -7.05 -3.05
N GLY A 72 21.73 -8.11 -3.82
CA GLY A 72 20.45 -8.34 -4.50
C GLY A 72 20.12 -7.28 -5.55
N CYS A 73 19.05 -7.53 -6.30
CA CYS A 73 18.36 -6.48 -7.05
C CYS A 73 17.20 -6.00 -6.18
N SER A 74 16.86 -4.73 -6.27
CA SER A 74 15.80 -4.14 -5.44
C SER A 74 14.77 -3.40 -6.26
N CYS A 75 13.52 -3.42 -5.80
CA CYS A 75 12.45 -2.63 -6.41
C CYS A 75 12.74 -1.14 -6.24
N ALA A 76 13.01 -0.45 -7.34
CA ALA A 76 13.33 0.97 -7.38
C ALA A 76 12.39 1.71 -8.32
N HIS A 77 12.22 3.00 -8.09
CA HIS A 77 11.38 3.84 -8.94
C HIS A 77 11.98 3.96 -10.34
N ALA A 78 11.20 3.54 -11.33
CA ALA A 78 11.45 3.65 -12.75
C ALA A 78 10.97 5.00 -13.29
N ASN A 79 11.13 5.21 -14.60
CA ASN A 79 10.50 6.34 -15.27
C ASN A 79 9.03 6.06 -15.58
N GLN A 80 8.23 7.10 -15.80
CA GLN A 80 6.80 6.99 -16.14
C GLN A 80 6.52 6.17 -17.42
N TYR A 81 7.47 6.09 -18.36
CA TYR A 81 7.33 5.32 -19.60
C TYR A 81 7.55 3.82 -19.39
N PHE A 82 8.19 3.44 -18.29
CA PHE A 82 8.42 2.06 -17.92
C PHE A 82 7.12 1.37 -17.55
N CYS A 83 6.13 2.11 -17.03
CA CYS A 83 4.86 1.56 -16.66
C CYS A 83 4.13 0.89 -17.84
N ASP A 84 4.04 1.57 -18.99
CA ASP A 84 3.39 1.00 -20.17
C ASP A 84 4.13 -0.26 -20.65
N HIS A 85 5.45 -0.20 -20.70
CA HIS A 85 6.30 -1.34 -21.07
C HIS A 85 6.18 -2.51 -20.07
N LYS A 86 6.13 -2.21 -18.76
CA LYS A 86 5.95 -3.19 -17.69
C LYS A 86 4.58 -3.83 -17.79
N LYS A 87 3.50 -3.06 -18.00
CA LYS A 87 2.15 -3.62 -18.24
C LYS A 87 2.14 -4.55 -19.44
N GLU A 88 2.78 -4.18 -20.55
CA GLU A 88 2.88 -5.06 -21.72
C GLU A 88 3.66 -6.34 -21.43
N LYS A 89 4.80 -6.24 -20.73
CA LYS A 89 5.65 -7.38 -20.37
C LYS A 89 5.02 -8.29 -19.31
N CYS A 90 4.35 -7.71 -18.32
CA CYS A 90 3.79 -8.38 -17.15
C CYS A 90 2.32 -8.76 -17.30
N LYS A 91 1.67 -8.49 -18.45
CA LYS A 91 0.30 -8.94 -18.81
C LYS A 91 0.05 -10.45 -18.66
N LYS A 92 1.05 -11.25 -18.31
CA LYS A 92 1.02 -12.71 -18.18
C LYS A 92 1.01 -13.25 -16.74
N ALA A 93 0.85 -12.40 -15.72
CA ALA A 93 0.65 -12.86 -14.34
C ALA A 93 -0.85 -12.91 -13.99
#